data_AF-A0A7W6GSG2-F1
#
_entry.id   AF-A0A7W6GSG2-F1
#
_cell.length_a   1.000
_cell.length_b   1.000
_cell.length_c   1.000
_cell.angle_alpha   90.00
_cell.angle_beta   90.00
_cell.angle_gamma   90.00
#
_symmetry.space_group_name_H-M   'P 1'
#
loop_
_entity.id
_entity.type
_entity.pdbx_description
1 polymer ?
#
loop_
_entity_poly.entity_id
_entity_poly.type
_entity_poly.pdbx_seq_one_letter_code
_entity_poly.pdbx_strand_id
1 'polypeptide(L)' 'MFRLIRLPILLVIAFAVGVFYERGQQQALCDTSGGQWMRSGFCSVK' A
#
# COMPACT_ATOMS: atom_id res chain seq x y z
N MET A 1 7.21 -24.15 -20.73
CA MET A 1 6.57 -23.87 -19.42
C MET A 1 6.38 -22.37 -19.11
N PHE A 2 6.53 -21.45 -20.08
CA PHE A 2 6.40 -19.99 -19.86
C PHE A 2 5.02 -19.51 -19.37
N ARG A 3 3.93 -20.24 -19.68
CA ARG A 3 2.58 -19.88 -19.24
C ARG A 3 2.35 -20.06 -17.73
N LEU A 4 3.06 -21.01 -17.09
CA LEU A 4 2.88 -21.32 -15.67
C LEU A 4 3.52 -20.28 -14.75
N ILE A 5 4.65 -19.69 -15.16
CA ILE A 5 5.40 -18.70 -14.36
C ILE A 5 4.76 -17.30 -14.43
N ARG A 6 4.02 -16.99 -15.50
CA ARG A 6 3.40 -15.67 -15.69
C ARG A 6 2.33 -15.36 -14.63
N LEU A 7 1.57 -16.37 -14.23
CA LEU A 7 0.44 -16.22 -13.31
C LEU A 7 0.87 -15.79 -11.89
N PRO A 8 1.82 -16.46 -11.21
CA PRO A 8 2.29 -16.01 -9.91
C PRO A 8 2.98 -14.65 -9.97
N ILE A 9 3.73 -14.35 -11.04
CA ILE A 9 4.38 -13.04 -11.19
C ILE A 9 3.36 -11.91 -11.26
N LEU A 10 2.32 -12.06 -12.08
CA LEU A 10 1.25 -11.06 -12.18
C LEU A 10 0.51 -10.90 -10.85
N LEU A 11 0.31 -11.98 -10.12
CA LEU A 11 -0.33 -11.98 -8.79
C LEU A 11 0.50 -11.23 -7.76
N VAL A 12 1.81 -11.48 -7.71
CA VAL A 12 2.74 -10.77 -6.81
C VAL A 12 2.78 -9.27 -7.13
N ILE A 13 2.80 -8.90 -8.41
CA ILE A 13 2.79 -7.49 -8.83
C ILE A 13 1.47 -6.82 -8.41
N ALA A 14 0.33 -7.45 -8.71
CA ALA A 14 -0.98 -6.91 -8.34
C ALA A 14 -1.12 -6.76 -6.82
N PHE A 15 -0.63 -7.73 -6.05
CA PHE A 15 -0.61 -7.68 -4.60
C PHE A 15 0.26 -6.52 -4.08
N ALA A 16 1.49 -6.38 -4.58
CA ALA A 16 2.38 -5.29 -4.17
C ALA A 16 1.77 -3.91 -4.48
N VAL A 17 1.23 -3.72 -5.68
CA VAL A 17 0.55 -2.49 -6.08
C VAL A 17 -0.62 -2.18 -5.13
N GLY A 18 -1.43 -3.18 -4.79
CA GLY A 18 -2.53 -3.03 -3.83
C GLY A 18 -2.04 -2.56 -2.46
N VAL A 19 -1.02 -3.22 -1.90
CA VAL A 19 -0.44 -2.85 -0.59
C VAL A 19 0.09 -1.41 -0.59
N PHE A 20 0.83 -1.02 -1.64
CA PHE A 20 1.35 0.35 -1.74
C PHE A 20 0.22 1.38 -1.90
N TYR A 21 -0.82 1.03 -2.68
CA TYR A 21 -1.99 1.89 -2.86
C TYR A 21 -2.73 2.13 -1.53
N GLU A 22 -3.01 1.07 -0.77
CA GLU A 22 -3.68 1.20 0.53
C GLU A 22 -2.87 2.03 1.52
N ARG A 23 -1.54 1.84 1.58
CA ARG A 23 -0.64 2.63 2.43
C ARG A 23 -0.61 4.10 2.03
N GLY A 24 -0.56 4.40 0.73
CA GLY A 24 -0.59 5.77 0.22
C GLY A 24 -1.91 6.48 0.52
N GLN A 25 -3.04 5.78 0.38
CA GLN A 25 -4.35 6.32 0.73
C GLN A 25 -4.47 6.58 2.22
N GLN A 26 -4.01 5.67 3.08
CA GLN A 26 -3.99 5.89 4.53
C GLN A 26 -3.14 7.10 4.93
N GLN A 27 -2.00 7.30 4.26
CA GLN A 27 -1.14 8.45 4.48
C GLN A 27 -1.81 9.76 4.04
N ALA A 28 -2.42 9.79 2.86
CA ALA A 28 -3.14 10.95 2.36
C ALA A 28 -4.35 11.31 3.24
N LEU A 29 -5.10 10.30 3.72
CA LEU A 29 -6.19 10.49 4.67
C LEU A 29 -5.70 11.05 5.99
N CYS A 30 -4.54 10.60 6.49
CA CYS A 30 -3.95 11.12 7.73
C CYS A 30 -3.57 12.60 7.61
N ASP A 31 -2.94 12.97 6.51
CA ASP A 31 -2.56 14.36 6.21
C ASP A 31 -3.80 15.26 6.13
N THR A 32 -4.83 14.80 5.42
CA THR A 32 -6.11 15.53 5.27
C THR A 32 -6.88 15.67 6.58
N SER A 33 -6.76 14.71 7.51
CA SER A 33 -7.43 14.73 8.82
C SER A 33 -6.67 15.51 9.90
N GLY A 34 -5.55 16.16 9.53
CA GLY A 34 -4.72 16.93 10.48
C GLY A 34 -3.87 16.05 11.40
N GLY A 35 -3.72 14.76 11.09
CA GLY A 35 -2.87 13.83 11.81
C GLY A 35 -1.43 13.85 11.29
N GLN A 36 -0.47 13.42 12.12
CA GLN A 36 0.90 13.19 11.65
C GLN A 36 1.07 11.72 11.27
N TRP A 37 1.55 11.49 10.05
CA TRP A 37 1.97 10.16 9.62
C TRP A 37 3.23 9.75 10.38
N MET A 38 3.08 8.85 11.35
CA MET A 38 4.21 8.40 12.16
C MET A 38 5.07 7.43 11.36
N ARG A 39 6.39 7.47 11.58
CA ARG A 39 7.38 6.60 10.93
C ARG A 39 7.16 5.10 11.20
N SER A 40 6.30 4.78 12.17
CA SER A 40 5.78 3.44 12.48
C SER A 40 4.73 2.92 11.48
N GLY A 41 4.31 3.74 10.50
CA GLY A 41 3.37 3.35 9.45
C GLY A 41 1.89 3.43 9.86
N PHE A 42 1.58 4.24 10.87
CA PHE A 42 0.22 4.50 11.33
C PHE A 42 -0.04 6.00 11.40
N CYS A 43 -1.32 6.37 11.26
CA CYS A 43 -1.78 7.72 11.48
C CYS A 43 -1.99 7.97 12.97
N SER A 44 -1.39 9.03 13.51
CA SER A 44 -1.71 9.52 14.86
C SER A 44 -2.31 10.91 14.74
N VAL A 45 -3.59 11.00 15.10
CA VAL A 45 -4.31 12.26 15.26
C VAL A 45 -3.98 12.79 16.65
N LYS A 46 -3.58 14.05 16.73
CA LYS A 46 -3.18 14.70 17.98
C LYS A 46 -4.38 15.02 18.86
#